data_AF-A0A1J5NJS3-F1
#
_entry.id   AF-A0A1J5NJS3-F1
#
_cell.length_a   1.000
_cell.length_b   1.000
_cell.length_c   1.000
_cell.angle_alpha   90.00
_cell.angle_beta   90.00
_cell.angle_gamma   90.00
#
_symmetry.space_group_name_H-M   'P 1'
#
loop_
_entity.id
_entity.type
_entity.pdbx_description
1 polymer ?
#
loop_
_entity_poly.entity_id
_entity_poly.type
_entity_poly.pdbx_seq_one_letter_code
_entity_poly.pdbx_strand_id
1 'polypeptide(L)'
;MSQQNGLGEILAKWRDNWKTWRTIFFVVLGVLVLLNIPFVTHHPHFGLDKYPGFFAGFGLVVGLAMVIVMKKIVQPFIARKEDYYGD
;
A
#
# COMPACT_ATOMS: atom_id res chain seq x y z
N MET A 1 -10.07 22.96 -26.12
CA MET A 1 -9.51 21.68 -25.64
C MET A 1 -8.00 21.79 -25.73
N SER A 2 -7.34 22.24 -24.65
CA SER A 2 -5.88 22.35 -24.63
C SER A 2 -5.29 20.94 -24.67
N GLN A 3 -4.61 20.59 -25.75
CA GLN A 3 -3.67 19.46 -25.76
C GLN A 3 -2.73 19.65 -24.57
N GLN A 4 -2.88 18.82 -23.53
CA GLN A 4 -1.89 18.76 -22.47
C GLN A 4 -0.71 17.93 -22.99
N ASN A 5 0.14 18.56 -23.79
CA ASN A 5 1.38 17.94 -24.22
C ASN A 5 2.35 17.93 -23.03
N GLY A 6 2.48 16.79 -22.34
CA GLY A 6 3.40 16.63 -21.21
C GLY A 6 2.93 15.69 -20.10
N LEU A 7 3.34 16.01 -18.86
CA LEU A 7 3.16 15.17 -17.65
C LEU A 7 1.70 14.74 -17.41
N GLY A 8 0.72 15.58 -17.76
CA GLY A 8 -0.70 15.26 -17.61
C GLY A 8 -1.15 14.06 -18.45
N GLU A 9 -0.63 13.92 -19.66
CA GLU A 9 -0.95 12.81 -20.55
C GLU A 9 -0.29 11.49 -20.08
N ILE A 10 0.92 11.60 -19.52
CA ILE A 10 1.63 10.47 -18.90
C ILE A 10 0.87 9.98 -17.67
N LEU A 11 0.48 10.90 -16.78
CA LEU A 11 -0.30 10.57 -15.58
C LEU A 11 -1.67 9.97 -15.95
N ALA A 12 -2.32 10.50 -16.99
CA ALA A 12 -3.58 9.94 -17.51
C ALA A 12 -3.37 8.51 -18.02
N LYS A 13 -2.33 8.24 -18.82
CA LYS A 13 -1.98 6.88 -19.26
C LYS A 13 -1.67 5.95 -18.09
N TRP A 14 -0.98 6.44 -17.05
CA TRP A 14 -0.66 5.61 -15.88
C TRP A 14 -1.90 5.26 -15.07
N ARG A 15 -2.81 6.22 -14.91
CA ARG A 15 -4.13 6.00 -14.30
C ARG A 15 -4.96 4.99 -15.08
N ASP A 16 -5.00 5.09 -16.41
CA ASP A 16 -5.78 4.16 -17.22
C ASP A 16 -5.21 2.74 -17.13
N ASN A 17 -3.89 2.61 -16.95
CA ASN A 17 -3.19 1.34 -16.74
C ASN A 17 -3.03 0.92 -15.27
N TRP A 18 -3.85 1.44 -14.35
CA TRP A 18 -3.70 1.18 -12.90
C TRP A 18 -3.67 -0.32 -12.54
N LYS A 19 -4.37 -1.17 -13.30
CA LYS A 19 -4.37 -2.63 -13.10
C LYS A 19 -2.99 -3.23 -13.36
N THR A 20 -2.30 -2.77 -14.38
CA THR A 20 -0.93 -3.21 -14.73
C THR A 20 0.05 -2.79 -13.65
N TRP A 21 -0.02 -1.54 -13.21
CA TRP A 21 0.79 -1.04 -12.09
C TRP A 21 0.55 -1.78 -10.79
N ARG A 22 -0.72 -2.12 -10.50
CA ARG A 22 -1.08 -2.95 -9.35
C ARG A 22 -0.44 -4.34 -9.45
N THR A 23 -0.49 -4.97 -10.61
CA THR A 23 0.14 -6.29 -10.82
C THR A 23 1.65 -6.20 -10.66
N ILE A 24 2.31 -5.22 -11.28
CA ILE A 24 3.75 -4.99 -11.14
C ILE A 24 4.13 -4.81 -9.67
N PHE A 25 3.38 -4.00 -8.93
CA PHE A 25 3.61 -3.78 -7.50
C PHE A 25 3.58 -5.10 -6.70
N PHE A 26 2.55 -5.94 -6.91
CA PHE A 26 2.48 -7.23 -6.22
C PHE A 26 3.55 -8.22 -6.67
N VAL A 27 3.95 -8.20 -7.95
CA VAL A 27 5.06 -9.02 -8.46
C VAL A 27 6.37 -8.61 -7.78
N VAL A 28 6.68 -7.31 -7.71
CA VAL A 28 7.88 -6.79 -7.04
C VAL A 28 7.88 -7.16 -5.56
N LEU A 29 6.75 -7.01 -4.86
CA LEU A 29 6.63 -7.45 -3.47
C LEU A 29 6.90 -8.95 -3.32
N GLY A 30 6.32 -9.78 -4.18
CA GLY A 30 6.56 -11.23 -4.19
C GLY A 30 8.03 -11.57 -4.38
N VAL A 31 8.71 -10.91 -5.32
CA VAL A 31 10.15 -11.07 -5.57
C VAL A 31 10.97 -10.67 -4.34
N LEU A 32 10.66 -9.54 -3.69
CA LEU A 32 11.35 -9.11 -2.47
C LEU A 32 11.18 -10.08 -1.29
N VAL A 33 10.01 -10.73 -1.19
CA VAL A 33 9.78 -11.79 -0.20
C VAL A 33 10.59 -13.05 -0.54
N LEU A 34 10.64 -13.45 -1.81
CA LEU A 34 11.47 -14.60 -2.24
C LEU A 34 12.96 -14.33 -1.99
N LEU A 35 13.43 -13.11 -2.24
CA LEU A 35 14.80 -12.70 -1.93
C LEU A 35 15.11 -12.74 -0.44
N ASN A 36 14.12 -12.70 0.47
CA ASN A 36 14.35 -12.81 1.91
C ASN A 36 14.75 -14.22 2.37
N ILE A 37 14.50 -15.25 1.56
CA ILE A 37 14.80 -16.66 1.90
C ILE A 37 16.30 -16.91 2.13
N PRO A 38 17.22 -16.47 1.24
CA PRO A 38 18.67 -16.69 1.43
C PRO A 38 19.36 -15.80 2.49
N PHE A 39 18.75 -14.70 2.95
CA PHE A 39 19.41 -13.72 3.84
C PHE A 39 19.00 -13.81 5.32
N VAL A 40 18.47 -14.96 5.77
CA VAL A 40 18.15 -15.18 7.20
C VAL A 40 19.43 -15.45 7.99
N THR A 41 20.14 -14.39 8.35
CA THR A 41 21.30 -14.42 9.26
C THR A 41 21.18 -13.38 10.37
N HIS A 42 19.97 -13.08 10.84
CA HIS A 42 19.79 -12.29 12.05
C HIS A 42 19.57 -13.24 13.21
N HIS A 43 20.33 -13.06 14.30
CA HIS A 43 20.11 -13.77 15.55
C HIS A 43 18.65 -13.54 15.99
N PRO A 44 17.79 -14.57 16.04
CA PRO A 44 16.40 -14.39 16.42
C PRO A 44 16.33 -13.92 17.88
N HIS A 45 15.75 -12.75 18.11
CA HIS A 45 15.47 -12.22 19.44
C HIS A 45 14.09 -12.65 19.93
N PHE A 46 13.20 -13.06 19.02
CA PHE A 46 11.88 -13.61 19.31
C PHE A 46 11.76 -15.04 18.75
N GLY A 47 10.61 -15.71 18.93
CA GLY A 47 10.40 -17.06 18.38
C GLY A 47 9.97 -17.06 16.91
N LEU A 48 9.40 -15.94 16.43
CA LEU A 48 8.72 -15.81 15.14
C LEU A 48 9.53 -15.07 14.07
N ASP A 49 10.54 -14.29 14.48
CA ASP A 49 11.54 -13.63 13.62
C ASP A 49 12.56 -14.60 13.01
N LYS A 50 12.55 -15.88 13.44
CA LYS A 50 13.30 -16.97 12.80
C LYS A 50 12.82 -17.29 11.37
N TYR A 51 11.59 -16.94 11.02
CA TYR A 51 11.02 -17.28 9.72
C TYR A 51 11.40 -16.26 8.63
N PRO A 52 11.91 -16.71 7.47
CA PRO A 52 12.14 -15.84 6.33
C PRO A 52 10.82 -15.15 5.93
N GLY A 53 10.84 -13.82 5.86
CA GLY A 53 9.67 -13.03 5.48
C GLY A 53 8.71 -12.66 6.62
N PHE A 54 9.03 -12.97 7.89
CA PHE A 54 8.21 -12.53 9.04
C PHE A 54 7.97 -11.02 9.03
N PHE A 55 9.02 -10.22 8.89
CA PHE A 55 8.92 -8.76 8.86
C PHE A 55 8.15 -8.23 7.65
N ALA A 56 8.28 -8.89 6.49
CA ALA A 56 7.54 -8.51 5.29
C ALA A 56 6.03 -8.78 5.46
N GLY A 57 5.67 -9.94 6.01
CA GLY A 57 4.28 -10.28 6.35
C GLY A 57 3.71 -9.39 7.44
N PHE A 58 4.48 -9.13 8.49
CA PHE A 58 4.09 -8.22 9.58
C PHE A 58 3.83 -6.80 9.06
N GLY A 59 4.76 -6.23 8.28
CA GLY A 59 4.59 -4.90 7.69
C GLY A 59 3.37 -4.81 6.77
N LEU A 60 3.12 -5.83 5.95
CA LEU A 60 1.93 -5.90 5.10
C LEU A 60 0.64 -5.92 5.94
N VAL A 61 0.56 -6.83 6.91
CA VAL A 61 -0.65 -7.01 7.74
C VAL A 61 -0.93 -5.77 8.58
N VAL A 62 0.08 -5.24 9.27
CA VAL A 62 -0.06 -4.05 10.12
C VAL A 62 -0.38 -2.82 9.29
N GLY A 63 0.28 -2.64 8.13
CA GLY A 63 -0.02 -1.55 7.21
C GLY A 63 -1.47 -1.62 6.69
N LEU A 64 -1.93 -2.79 6.28
CA LEU A 64 -3.31 -2.97 5.81
C LEU A 64 -4.32 -2.72 6.94
N ALA A 65 -4.05 -3.25 8.14
CA ALA A 65 -4.86 -3.01 9.32
C ALA A 65 -4.95 -1.52 9.64
N MET A 66 -3.83 -0.78 9.60
CA MET A 66 -3.79 0.65 9.84
C MET A 66 -4.64 1.43 8.81
N VAL A 67 -4.53 1.09 7.52
CA VAL A 67 -5.35 1.72 6.46
C VAL A 67 -6.84 1.45 6.67
N ILE A 68 -7.20 0.22 7.05
CA ILE A 68 -8.58 -0.16 7.36
C ILE A 68 -9.09 0.62 8.57
N VAL A 69 -8.31 0.71 9.65
CA VAL A 69 -8.63 1.47 10.86
C VAL A 69 -8.82 2.96 10.52
N MET A 70 -7.91 3.53 9.74
CA MET A 70 -8.02 4.93 9.30
C MET A 70 -9.32 5.16 8.53
N LYS A 71 -9.65 4.29 7.56
CA LYS A 71 -10.85 4.44 6.73
C LYS A 71 -12.15 4.16 7.48
N LYS A 72 -12.17 3.18 8.37
CA LYS A 72 -13.40 2.70 9.02
C LYS A 72 -13.70 3.37 10.35
N ILE A 73 -12.68 3.83 11.06
CA ILE A 73 -12.81 4.38 12.41
C ILE A 73 -12.51 5.88 12.37
N VAL A 74 -11.33 6.25 11.89
CA VAL A 74 -10.87 7.66 11.96
C VAL A 74 -11.64 8.55 10.98
N GLN A 75 -11.83 8.11 9.73
CA GLN A 75 -12.55 8.89 8.72
C GLN A 75 -13.98 9.25 9.16
N PRO A 76 -14.86 8.32 9.59
CA PRO A 76 -16.19 8.70 10.06
C PRO A 76 -16.18 9.46 11.39
N PHE A 77 -15.15 9.27 12.23
CA PHE A 77 -15.01 10.03 13.47
C PHE A 77 -14.68 11.50 13.23
N ILE A 78 -13.83 11.79 12.25
CA ILE A 78 -13.41 13.16 11.89
C ILE A 78 -14.38 13.78 10.87
N ALA A 79 -15.09 12.98 10.08
CA ALA A 79 -16.06 13.47 9.10
C ALA A 79 -17.15 14.28 9.80
N ARG A 80 -17.06 15.61 9.65
CA ARG A 80 -18.08 16.57 10.04
C ARG A 80 -19.30 16.34 9.16
N LYS A 81 -20.52 16.36 9.73
CA LYS A 81 -21.75 16.43 8.92
C LYS A 81 -21.72 17.68 8.05
N GLU A 82 -21.96 17.52 6.76
CA GLU A 82 -21.92 18.59 5.75
C GLU A 82 -23.17 19.50 5.77
N ASP A 83 -24.01 19.45 6.81
CA ASP A 83 -25.22 20.26 6.95
C ASP A 83 -24.90 21.76 7.25
N TYR A 84 -23.70 22.25 6.92
CA TYR A 84 -23.24 23.62 7.24
C TYR A 84 -23.47 24.63 6.11
N TYR A 85 -23.85 24.18 4.93
CA TYR A 85 -24.46 25.03 3.90
C TYR A 85 -25.91 24.58 3.77
N GLY A 86 -26.77 25.19 4.61
CA GLY A 86 -28.21 24.94 4.60
C GLY A 86 -28.86 25.27 3.26
N ASP A 87 -30.12 24.84 3.14
CA ASP A 87 -31.08 25.28 2.13
C ASP A 87 -31.06 26.80 1.88
#